data_AF-A0A2T4TIW3-F1
#
_entry.id   AF-A0A2T4TIW3-F1
#
_cell.length_a   1.000
_cell.length_b   1.000
_cell.length_c   1.000
_cell.angle_alpha   90.00
_cell.angle_beta   90.00
_cell.angle_gamma   90.00
#
_symmetry.space_group_name_H-M   'P 1'
#
loop_
_entity.id
_entity.type
_entity.pdbx_description
1 polymer ?
#
loop_
_entity_poly.entity_id
_entity_poly.type
_entity_poly.pdbx_seq_one_letter_code
_entity_poly.pdbx_strand_id
1 'polypeptide(L)'
;MRRVLELALLLVLTTMLVQCTEKTKRMNIVSMQAHKATHAHYDSIISMEKLKEMGIDKGTLLKHIALQENAWNGGDFRDDQSTPQYMPTETDFQLTIPLVEYYLTTHSYNQPSSKLFQERIKYVFGTRLKMDKTKGYEGIGSDGDFSFALPYYAIYKDRFITYNWLLRDLLSIEGDKIKLKSQVFQQIKALNDFIFYNDMKAFKLLENLQAQGDDDGLGTPYNGVDILDDLFSTYRYYQSPKLNQWYFLRHVDEPFDFVNRIFDKAPNNNIIAHTLLIETIENNTTGKKHDYYDDHFANYIYDLMRDENDMNSKHFTLQQKAQIFCYFANSEHKMREKYRQYITSNLWDPMPWTCLIMLRCKEVYQYARTHKYFGISSPKIMEEMKQEGFSEESDGPDPE
;
A
#
# COMPACT_ATOMS: atom_id res chain seq x y z
N MET A 1 27.42 -53.82 23.27
CA MET A 1 28.43 -53.09 22.47
C MET A 1 28.10 -53.16 20.98
N ARG A 2 27.12 -52.35 20.56
CA ARG A 2 26.77 -52.03 19.17
C ARG A 2 25.82 -50.84 19.30
N ARG A 3 26.24 -49.65 18.84
CA ARG A 3 25.59 -48.30 18.90
C ARG A 3 26.49 -47.16 19.38
N VAL A 4 27.81 -47.28 19.23
CA VAL A 4 28.74 -46.12 19.32
C VAL A 4 29.57 -45.96 18.03
N LEU A 5 29.33 -46.79 17.00
CA LEU A 5 30.13 -46.79 15.76
C LEU A 5 29.54 -45.97 14.61
N GLU A 6 28.39 -45.31 14.77
CA GLU A 6 27.74 -44.55 13.69
C GLU A 6 27.93 -43.02 13.79
N LEU A 7 28.58 -42.54 14.86
CA LEU A 7 28.82 -41.09 15.05
C LEU A 7 30.19 -40.59 14.58
N ALA A 8 31.05 -41.47 14.06
CA ALA A 8 32.39 -41.09 13.57
C ALA A 8 32.48 -40.93 12.04
N LEU A 9 31.41 -41.20 11.29
CA LEU A 9 31.45 -41.22 9.81
C LEU A 9 30.92 -39.95 9.12
N LEU A 10 30.47 -38.94 9.88
CA LEU A 10 29.88 -37.71 9.33
C LEU A 10 30.78 -36.47 9.47
N LEU A 11 32.01 -36.62 9.95
CA LEU A 11 32.88 -35.49 10.33
C LEU A 11 34.24 -35.42 9.58
N VAL A 12 34.39 -36.11 8.44
CA VAL A 12 35.67 -36.11 7.66
C VAL A 12 35.50 -35.70 6.19
N LEU A 13 34.34 -35.21 5.76
CA LEU A 13 34.10 -34.81 4.36
C LEU A 13 34.20 -33.29 4.09
N THR A 14 35.06 -32.59 4.83
CA THR A 14 35.42 -31.20 4.54
C THR A 14 36.90 -30.95 4.84
N THR A 15 37.80 -31.44 3.99
CA THR A 15 39.11 -30.80 3.79
C THR A 15 39.74 -31.29 2.49
N MET A 16 40.07 -30.32 1.63
CA MET A 16 41.11 -30.35 0.60
C MET A 16 40.86 -31.24 -0.63
N LEU A 17 40.61 -30.61 -1.78
CA LEU A 17 41.56 -30.63 -2.89
C LEU A 17 41.17 -29.61 -3.97
N VAL A 18 42.08 -28.66 -4.13
CA VAL A 18 42.18 -27.68 -5.21
C VAL A 18 43.15 -28.22 -6.26
N GLN A 19 42.89 -27.85 -7.52
CA GLN A 19 43.76 -27.77 -8.71
C GLN A 19 43.69 -28.82 -9.84
N CYS A 20 43.17 -28.30 -10.98
CA CYS A 20 43.65 -28.41 -12.38
C CYS A 20 43.68 -29.80 -13.07
N THR A 21 43.24 -30.02 -14.33
CA THR A 21 43.37 -29.23 -15.58
C THR A 21 42.44 -29.78 -16.71
N GLU A 22 42.08 -28.87 -17.62
CA GLU A 22 41.85 -29.00 -19.09
C GLU A 22 40.53 -29.50 -19.74
N LYS A 23 39.88 -28.51 -20.42
CA LYS A 23 39.32 -28.45 -21.79
C LYS A 23 38.10 -29.30 -22.18
N THR A 24 36.95 -28.61 -22.35
CA THR A 24 36.22 -28.64 -23.62
C THR A 24 35.47 -27.33 -23.89
N LYS A 25 35.68 -26.76 -25.08
CA LYS A 25 35.05 -25.55 -25.62
C LYS A 25 33.52 -25.71 -25.75
N ARG A 26 32.77 -24.72 -25.25
CA ARG A 26 31.57 -24.20 -25.92
C ARG A 26 31.50 -22.69 -25.70
N MET A 27 31.77 -21.94 -26.77
CA MET A 27 31.44 -20.53 -26.86
C MET A 27 29.92 -20.39 -26.74
N ASN A 28 29.46 -19.59 -25.78
CA ASN A 28 28.31 -18.74 -25.97
C ASN A 28 28.69 -17.35 -25.45
N ILE A 29 28.83 -16.45 -26.41
CA ILE A 29 29.03 -15.02 -26.23
C ILE A 29 27.74 -14.50 -25.61
N VAL A 30 27.73 -14.35 -24.29
CA VAL A 30 26.82 -13.41 -23.62
C VAL A 30 27.64 -12.16 -23.43
N SER A 31 27.40 -11.16 -24.27
CA SER A 31 27.89 -9.80 -24.06
C SER A 31 27.25 -9.25 -22.79
N MET A 32 27.83 -9.59 -21.64
CA MET A 32 27.71 -8.78 -20.44
C MET A 32 28.44 -7.47 -20.74
N GLN A 33 27.71 -6.50 -21.29
CA GLN A 33 28.03 -5.10 -21.07
C GLN A 33 27.88 -4.87 -19.56
N ALA A 34 28.94 -5.16 -18.82
CA ALA A 34 29.16 -4.56 -17.53
C ALA A 34 29.27 -3.05 -17.79
N HIS A 35 28.15 -2.34 -17.66
CA HIS A 35 28.23 -0.91 -17.41
C HIS A 35 29.09 -0.76 -16.17
N LYS A 36 30.29 -0.19 -16.35
CA LYS A 36 31.10 0.34 -15.26
C LYS A 36 30.20 1.31 -14.50
N ALA A 37 29.64 0.87 -13.38
CA ALA A 37 29.08 1.76 -12.39
C ALA A 37 30.26 2.49 -11.75
N THR A 38 30.70 3.58 -12.37
CA THR A 38 31.31 4.67 -11.62
C THR A 38 30.27 5.08 -10.60
N HIS A 39 30.45 4.72 -9.32
CA HIS A 39 29.63 5.24 -8.24
C HIS A 39 29.79 6.76 -8.25
N ALA A 40 28.84 7.45 -8.86
CA ALA A 40 28.79 8.91 -8.85
C ALA A 40 28.64 9.34 -7.38
N HIS A 41 29.60 10.12 -6.89
CA HIS A 41 29.52 10.70 -5.55
C HIS A 41 28.34 11.66 -5.49
N TYR A 42 27.47 11.50 -4.49
CA TYR A 42 26.39 12.45 -4.24
C TYR A 42 26.96 13.76 -3.69
N ASP A 43 26.65 14.88 -4.35
CA ASP A 43 26.91 16.21 -3.82
C ASP A 43 25.57 16.91 -3.61
N SER A 44 25.28 17.28 -2.36
CA SER A 44 24.10 18.10 -2.05
C SER A 44 24.22 19.52 -2.58
N ILE A 45 25.42 19.97 -2.96
CA ILE A 45 25.67 21.31 -3.51
C ILE A 45 26.02 21.16 -5.00
N ILE A 46 25.10 21.59 -5.85
CA ILE A 46 25.21 21.51 -7.30
C ILE A 46 25.74 22.84 -7.85
N SER A 47 26.78 22.77 -8.67
CA SER A 47 27.27 23.92 -9.44
C SER A 47 26.38 24.21 -10.65
N MET A 48 26.47 25.42 -11.21
CA MET A 48 25.69 25.79 -12.40
C MET A 48 26.09 24.96 -13.64
N GLU A 49 27.35 24.54 -13.74
CA GLU A 49 27.80 23.61 -14.79
C GLU A 49 27.10 22.27 -14.64
N LYS A 50 27.00 21.76 -13.40
CA LYS A 50 26.35 20.50 -13.13
C LYS A 50 24.83 20.57 -13.38
N LEU A 51 24.19 21.69 -13.06
CA LEU A 51 22.80 21.97 -13.41
C LEU A 51 22.59 21.87 -14.94
N LYS A 52 23.49 22.48 -15.71
CA LYS A 52 23.46 22.45 -17.18
C LYS A 52 23.69 21.03 -17.72
N GLU A 53 24.59 20.24 -17.12
CA GLU A 53 24.78 18.82 -17.47
C GLU A 53 23.51 17.98 -17.24
N MET A 54 22.70 18.32 -16.24
CA MET A 54 21.39 17.71 -15.99
C MET A 54 20.31 18.15 -16.99
N GLY A 55 20.63 19.08 -17.89
CA GLY A 55 19.68 19.63 -18.87
C GLY A 55 18.73 20.67 -18.29
N ILE A 56 18.99 21.20 -17.09
CA ILE A 56 18.17 22.24 -16.48
C ILE A 56 18.72 23.63 -16.86
N ASP A 57 17.88 24.45 -17.49
CA ASP A 57 18.21 25.84 -17.77
C ASP A 57 18.13 26.70 -16.49
N LYS A 58 19.23 27.37 -16.15
CA LYS A 58 19.34 28.22 -14.96
C LYS A 58 18.29 29.32 -14.94
N GLY A 59 18.10 30.01 -16.08
CA GLY A 59 17.17 31.14 -16.15
C GLY A 59 15.74 30.70 -15.85
N THR A 60 15.36 29.56 -16.41
CA THR A 60 14.06 28.92 -16.21
C THR A 60 13.90 28.46 -14.76
N LEU A 61 14.88 27.76 -14.19
CA LEU A 61 14.83 27.32 -12.80
C LEU A 61 14.66 28.50 -11.82
N LEU A 62 15.49 29.54 -11.95
CA LEU A 62 15.43 30.72 -11.09
C LEU A 62 14.12 31.48 -11.24
N LYS A 63 13.59 31.60 -12.47
CA LYS A 63 12.29 32.20 -12.73
C LYS A 63 11.18 31.44 -11.98
N HIS A 64 11.15 30.11 -12.07
CA HIS A 64 10.11 29.30 -11.44
C HIS A 64 10.22 29.29 -9.91
N ILE A 65 11.43 29.28 -9.35
CA ILE A 65 11.62 29.44 -7.89
C ILE A 65 11.11 30.80 -7.43
N ALA A 66 11.48 31.89 -8.13
CA ALA A 66 10.98 33.23 -7.80
C ALA A 66 9.45 33.32 -7.91
N LEU A 67 8.82 32.63 -8.87
CA LEU A 67 7.37 32.56 -8.97
C LEU A 67 6.73 31.83 -7.78
N GLN A 68 7.36 30.76 -7.28
CA GLN A 68 6.92 30.02 -6.09
C GLN A 68 7.15 30.80 -4.78
N GLU A 69 8.22 31.58 -4.68
CA GLU A 69 8.51 32.44 -3.51
C GLU A 69 7.58 33.66 -3.43
N ASN A 70 7.10 34.15 -4.58
CA ASN A 70 6.16 35.29 -4.65
C ASN A 70 4.69 34.86 -4.73
N ALA A 71 4.40 33.58 -4.61
CA ALA A 71 3.03 33.10 -4.56
C ALA A 71 2.42 33.47 -3.18
N TRP A 72 1.15 33.92 -3.18
CA TRP A 72 0.52 34.48 -1.98
C TRP A 72 0.34 33.45 -0.86
N ASN A 73 0.79 33.80 0.34
CA ASN A 73 0.73 32.97 1.54
C ASN A 73 -0.56 33.23 2.33
N GLY A 74 -1.67 32.57 1.98
CA GLY A 74 -2.87 32.45 2.82
C GLY A 74 -3.59 33.74 3.23
N GLY A 75 -4.83 33.95 2.76
CA GLY A 75 -5.74 34.99 3.26
C GLY A 75 -7.20 34.67 2.91
N ASP A 76 -8.14 35.13 3.74
CA ASP A 76 -9.59 35.04 3.48
C ASP A 76 -9.93 35.64 2.11
N PHE A 77 -10.57 34.84 1.26
CA PHE A 77 -10.90 35.15 -0.14
C PHE A 77 -11.82 36.36 -0.34
N ARG A 78 -12.29 36.98 0.76
CA ARG A 78 -13.16 38.15 0.77
C ARG A 78 -12.41 39.49 0.72
N ASP A 79 -11.08 39.51 0.93
CA ASP A 79 -10.37 40.79 1.13
C ASP A 79 -9.71 41.40 -0.11
N ASP A 80 -9.09 40.66 -1.05
CA ASP A 80 -8.84 41.16 -2.41
C ASP A 80 -8.46 40.01 -3.36
N GLN A 81 -9.08 39.98 -4.55
CA GLN A 81 -8.71 39.04 -5.64
C GLN A 81 -8.08 39.79 -6.82
N SER A 82 -7.16 40.72 -6.54
CA SER A 82 -6.59 41.59 -7.58
C SER A 82 -5.26 41.11 -8.16
N THR A 83 -4.60 40.11 -7.54
CA THR A 83 -3.33 39.53 -8.01
C THR A 83 -3.39 38.02 -8.24
N PRO A 84 -2.90 37.48 -9.38
CA PRO A 84 -2.95 36.05 -9.67
C PRO A 84 -2.13 35.21 -8.68
N GLN A 85 -2.70 34.12 -8.19
CA GLN A 85 -1.97 33.05 -7.50
C GLN A 85 -1.09 32.31 -8.51
N TYR A 86 0.21 32.14 -8.23
CA TYR A 86 1.04 31.29 -9.05
C TYR A 86 0.75 29.81 -8.72
N MET A 87 0.05 29.14 -9.63
CA MET A 87 -0.15 27.70 -9.59
C MET A 87 1.04 27.01 -10.27
N PRO A 88 1.71 26.06 -9.60
CA PRO A 88 2.79 25.31 -10.21
C PRO A 88 2.35 24.63 -11.52
N THR A 89 3.21 24.75 -12.52
CA THR A 89 2.97 24.33 -13.90
C THR A 89 3.67 23.01 -14.20
N GLU A 90 3.37 22.45 -15.37
CA GLU A 90 4.11 21.29 -15.88
C GLU A 90 5.63 21.58 -15.98
N THR A 91 6.01 22.82 -16.27
CA THR A 91 7.42 23.22 -16.28
C THR A 91 8.06 23.10 -14.91
N ASP A 92 7.37 23.48 -13.82
CA ASP A 92 7.87 23.29 -12.46
C ASP A 92 8.13 21.81 -12.18
N PHE A 93 7.15 20.96 -12.52
CA PHE A 93 7.28 19.51 -12.37
C PHE A 93 8.45 18.95 -13.19
N GLN A 94 8.56 19.29 -14.47
CA GLN A 94 9.65 18.84 -15.34
C GLN A 94 11.03 19.27 -14.83
N LEU A 95 11.14 20.44 -14.20
CA LEU A 95 12.39 20.89 -13.55
C LEU A 95 12.79 20.02 -12.35
N THR A 96 11.84 19.36 -11.68
CA THR A 96 12.16 18.44 -10.56
C THR A 96 12.76 17.12 -11.04
N ILE A 97 12.37 16.64 -12.22
CA ILE A 97 12.69 15.28 -12.68
C ILE A 97 14.20 15.01 -12.71
N PRO A 98 15.05 15.85 -13.33
CA PRO A 98 16.49 15.59 -13.38
C PRO A 98 17.17 15.65 -12.00
N LEU A 99 16.61 16.40 -11.04
CA LEU A 99 17.11 16.44 -9.66
C LEU A 99 16.84 15.11 -8.94
N VAL A 100 15.65 14.55 -9.14
CA VAL A 100 15.28 13.22 -8.64
C VAL A 100 16.15 12.14 -9.30
N GLU A 101 16.31 12.19 -10.63
CA GLU A 101 17.18 11.26 -11.37
C GLU A 101 18.62 11.27 -10.82
N TYR A 102 19.17 12.45 -10.56
CA TYR A 102 20.51 12.61 -9.98
C TYR A 102 20.60 11.97 -8.60
N TYR A 103 19.63 12.23 -7.72
CA TYR A 103 19.61 11.64 -6.40
C TYR A 103 19.51 10.11 -6.46
N LEU A 104 18.58 9.56 -7.25
CA LEU A 104 18.40 8.11 -7.39
C LEU A 104 19.67 7.44 -7.91
N THR A 105 20.30 8.00 -8.94
CA THR A 105 21.53 7.47 -9.55
C THR A 105 22.70 7.46 -8.56
N THR A 106 22.86 8.52 -7.78
CA THR A 106 23.95 8.63 -6.79
C THR A 106 23.70 7.80 -5.53
N HIS A 107 22.45 7.40 -5.26
CA HIS A 107 22.06 6.59 -4.10
C HIS A 107 21.78 5.13 -4.44
N SER A 108 22.36 4.61 -5.54
CA SER A 108 22.26 3.20 -5.92
C SER A 108 20.81 2.71 -6.05
N TYR A 109 19.92 3.54 -6.60
CA TYR A 109 18.58 3.12 -6.95
C TYR A 109 18.62 1.93 -7.92
N ASN A 110 17.92 0.85 -7.55
CA ASN A 110 17.79 -0.30 -8.42
C ASN A 110 16.67 -0.01 -9.43
N GLN A 111 17.05 0.37 -10.64
CA GLN A 111 16.08 0.66 -11.68
C GLN A 111 15.31 -0.61 -12.07
N PRO A 112 13.96 -0.63 -11.99
CA PRO A 112 13.18 -1.81 -12.36
C PRO A 112 13.33 -2.12 -13.85
N SER A 113 13.09 -3.37 -14.25
CA SER A 113 12.92 -3.69 -15.67
C SER A 113 11.63 -3.04 -16.19
N SER A 114 11.51 -2.81 -17.50
CA SER A 114 10.26 -2.26 -18.08
C SER A 114 9.04 -3.13 -17.76
N LYS A 115 9.23 -4.45 -17.71
CA LYS A 115 8.18 -5.40 -17.34
C LYS A 115 7.77 -5.21 -15.88
N LEU A 116 8.74 -5.21 -14.96
CA LEU A 116 8.48 -5.02 -13.53
C LEU A 116 7.81 -3.66 -13.27
N PHE A 117 8.28 -2.60 -13.94
CA PHE A 117 7.71 -1.25 -13.82
C PHE A 117 6.21 -1.25 -14.16
N GLN A 118 5.83 -1.75 -15.34
CA GLN A 118 4.42 -1.80 -15.75
C GLN A 118 3.57 -2.71 -14.86
N GLU A 119 4.08 -3.89 -14.52
CA GLU A 119 3.35 -4.86 -13.68
C GLU A 119 3.08 -4.28 -12.30
N ARG A 120 4.07 -3.63 -11.68
CA ARG A 120 3.93 -3.05 -10.33
C ARG A 120 3.06 -1.80 -10.34
N ILE A 121 3.12 -0.95 -11.36
CA ILE A 121 2.21 0.21 -11.47
C ILE A 121 0.76 -0.25 -11.55
N LYS A 122 0.46 -1.24 -12.40
CA LYS A 122 -0.89 -1.80 -12.49
C LYS A 122 -1.32 -2.46 -11.19
N TYR A 123 -0.42 -3.17 -10.53
CA TYR A 123 -0.70 -3.90 -9.31
C TYR A 123 -0.97 -3.00 -8.11
N VAL A 124 -0.18 -1.92 -7.95
CA VAL A 124 -0.29 -1.00 -6.81
C VAL A 124 -1.33 0.09 -7.05
N PHE A 125 -1.38 0.67 -8.25
CA PHE A 125 -2.20 1.85 -8.54
C PHE A 125 -3.41 1.56 -9.44
N GLY A 126 -3.64 0.29 -9.82
CA GLY A 126 -4.71 -0.07 -10.76
C GLY A 126 -4.55 0.49 -12.18
N THR A 127 -3.45 1.19 -12.46
CA THR A 127 -3.27 2.00 -13.68
C THR A 127 -2.48 1.22 -14.72
N ARG A 128 -2.97 1.18 -15.97
CA ARG A 128 -2.22 0.65 -17.11
C ARG A 128 -1.61 1.80 -17.88
N LEU A 129 -0.29 1.96 -17.75
CA LEU A 129 0.46 2.98 -18.46
C LEU A 129 0.33 2.83 -19.98
N LYS A 130 0.05 3.95 -20.66
CA LYS A 130 0.02 4.05 -22.13
C LYS A 130 1.42 4.03 -22.74
N MET A 131 2.43 4.44 -21.96
CA MET A 131 3.84 4.52 -22.37
C MET A 131 4.08 5.50 -23.54
N ASP A 132 3.53 6.71 -23.44
CA ASP A 132 3.79 7.75 -24.44
C ASP A 132 5.23 8.27 -24.33
N LYS A 133 6.09 7.82 -25.24
CA LYS A 133 7.51 8.16 -25.23
C LYS A 133 7.79 9.64 -25.50
N THR A 134 6.81 10.43 -25.94
CA THR A 134 7.01 11.85 -26.28
C THR A 134 7.05 12.75 -25.04
N LYS A 135 6.18 12.50 -24.04
CA LYS A 135 6.14 13.27 -22.79
C LYS A 135 7.17 12.84 -21.76
N GLY A 136 7.59 11.57 -21.79
CA GLY A 136 8.57 11.01 -20.85
C GLY A 136 8.02 10.66 -19.47
N TYR A 137 6.78 11.06 -19.16
CA TYR A 137 6.05 10.72 -17.95
C TYR A 137 4.54 10.51 -18.22
N GLU A 138 3.82 9.94 -17.24
CA GLU A 138 2.35 9.82 -17.24
C GLU A 138 1.80 9.95 -15.82
N GLY A 139 0.75 10.76 -15.66
CA GLY A 139 0.03 10.89 -14.38
C GLY A 139 -0.67 9.59 -14.00
N ILE A 140 -0.52 9.16 -12.75
CA ILE A 140 -1.14 7.93 -12.23
C ILE A 140 -2.53 8.27 -11.69
N GLY A 141 -3.58 7.67 -12.27
CA GLY A 141 -4.97 7.91 -11.88
C GLY A 141 -5.69 9.02 -12.65
N SER A 142 -5.13 9.51 -13.76
CA SER A 142 -5.76 10.48 -14.67
C SER A 142 -5.70 10.03 -16.14
N ASP A 143 -6.17 10.88 -17.05
CA ASP A 143 -6.04 10.67 -18.51
C ASP A 143 -4.58 10.70 -19.01
N GLY A 144 -3.62 10.97 -18.12
CA GLY A 144 -2.19 10.99 -18.37
C GLY A 144 -1.59 12.40 -18.51
N ASP A 145 -2.42 13.43 -18.46
CA ASP A 145 -2.00 14.84 -18.50
C ASP A 145 -1.53 15.34 -17.13
N PHE A 146 -0.68 16.37 -17.15
CA PHE A 146 -0.22 17.04 -15.95
C PHE A 146 -1.39 17.72 -15.22
N SER A 147 -1.44 17.50 -13.92
CA SER A 147 -2.28 18.24 -12.98
C SER A 147 -1.54 18.32 -11.65
N PHE A 148 -1.38 19.54 -11.12
CA PHE A 148 -0.68 19.73 -9.85
C PHE A 148 -1.33 18.94 -8.70
N ALA A 149 -2.65 18.74 -8.77
CA ALA A 149 -3.43 17.97 -7.79
C ALA A 149 -3.26 16.45 -7.91
N LEU A 150 -2.56 15.94 -8.93
CA LEU A 150 -2.32 14.50 -9.04
C LEU A 150 -1.26 14.05 -8.05
N PRO A 151 -1.54 12.99 -7.27
CA PRO A 151 -0.65 12.58 -6.21
C PRO A 151 0.57 11.83 -6.74
N TYR A 152 0.53 11.16 -7.91
CA TYR A 152 1.70 10.43 -8.43
C TYR A 152 1.86 10.47 -9.94
N TYR A 153 3.13 10.34 -10.37
CA TYR A 153 3.58 10.33 -11.75
C TYR A 153 4.57 9.19 -12.00
N ALA A 154 4.40 8.49 -13.10
CA ALA A 154 5.34 7.49 -13.60
C ALA A 154 6.33 8.13 -14.58
N ILE A 155 7.63 8.04 -14.31
CA ILE A 155 8.71 8.54 -15.19
C ILE A 155 9.30 7.39 -16.00
N TYR A 156 9.26 7.46 -17.34
CA TYR A 156 9.55 6.30 -18.19
C TYR A 156 11.03 6.03 -18.41
N LYS A 157 11.85 7.08 -18.58
CA LYS A 157 13.27 6.95 -18.89
C LYS A 157 13.99 6.17 -17.80
N ASP A 158 13.84 6.65 -16.57
CA ASP A 158 14.48 6.08 -15.39
C ASP A 158 13.56 5.17 -14.55
N ARG A 159 12.33 4.95 -15.01
CA ARG A 159 11.38 3.95 -14.47
C ARG A 159 11.19 4.04 -12.95
N PHE A 160 10.91 5.24 -12.48
CA PHE A 160 10.56 5.53 -11.10
C PHE A 160 9.20 6.22 -11.02
N ILE A 161 8.64 6.24 -9.83
CA ILE A 161 7.43 6.99 -9.46
C ILE A 161 7.87 8.20 -8.66
N THR A 162 7.27 9.34 -8.94
CA THR A 162 7.41 10.54 -8.13
C THR A 162 6.04 11.18 -7.93
N TYR A 163 6.01 12.30 -7.25
CA TYR A 163 4.82 13.05 -6.91
C TYR A 163 5.14 14.53 -6.98
N ASN A 164 4.11 15.36 -7.09
CA ASN A 164 4.30 16.78 -7.25
C ASN A 164 4.88 17.41 -5.99
N TRP A 165 5.85 18.29 -6.20
CA TRP A 165 6.45 19.13 -5.18
C TRP A 165 6.81 20.48 -5.73
N LEU A 166 6.93 21.46 -4.84
CA LEU A 166 7.49 22.74 -5.20
C LEU A 166 9.00 22.64 -5.32
N LEU A 167 9.58 23.36 -6.28
CA LEU A 167 11.02 23.40 -6.50
C LEU A 167 11.74 23.91 -5.24
N ARG A 168 11.16 24.92 -4.57
CA ARG A 168 11.68 25.45 -3.32
C ARG A 168 11.72 24.42 -2.18
N ASP A 169 10.95 23.34 -2.23
CA ASP A 169 10.99 22.26 -1.22
C ASP A 169 12.11 21.25 -1.52
N LEU A 170 12.53 21.15 -2.78
CA LEU A 170 13.61 20.27 -3.23
C LEU A 170 14.98 20.94 -3.14
N LEU A 171 15.06 22.27 -3.18
CA LEU A 171 16.33 22.98 -3.23
C LEU A 171 16.27 24.39 -2.64
N SER A 172 17.44 24.93 -2.32
CA SER A 172 17.66 26.35 -2.02
C SER A 172 18.79 26.91 -2.88
N ILE A 173 18.76 28.22 -3.14
CA ILE A 173 19.79 28.92 -3.90
C ILE A 173 20.72 29.64 -2.92
N GLU A 174 22.01 29.34 -3.00
CA GLU A 174 23.06 29.97 -2.19
C GLU A 174 24.09 30.62 -3.13
N GLY A 175 23.85 31.88 -3.52
CA GLY A 175 24.70 32.59 -4.48
C GLY A 175 24.64 31.96 -5.87
N ASP A 176 25.76 31.43 -6.34
CA ASP A 176 25.89 30.71 -7.61
C ASP A 176 25.76 29.19 -7.47
N LYS A 177 25.34 28.70 -6.30
CA LYS A 177 25.18 27.26 -6.01
C LYS A 177 23.75 26.91 -5.67
N ILE A 178 23.39 25.66 -5.95
CA ILE A 178 22.09 25.09 -5.63
C ILE A 178 22.30 24.01 -4.58
N LYS A 179 21.60 24.12 -3.46
CA LYS A 179 21.67 23.13 -2.38
C LYS A 179 20.41 22.29 -2.39
N LEU A 180 20.57 20.98 -2.57
CA LEU A 180 19.49 20.00 -2.53
C LEU A 180 19.06 19.71 -1.10
N LYS A 181 17.75 19.72 -0.90
CA LYS A 181 17.06 19.30 0.32
C LYS A 181 16.75 17.81 0.22
N SER A 182 17.46 16.99 1.01
CA SER A 182 17.50 15.53 0.78
C SER A 182 16.23 14.76 1.16
N GLN A 183 15.34 15.32 1.98
CA GLN A 183 14.25 14.57 2.61
C GLN A 183 13.22 14.08 1.59
N VAL A 184 12.77 14.97 0.69
CA VAL A 184 11.86 14.62 -0.41
C VAL A 184 12.46 13.54 -1.30
N PHE A 185 13.75 13.65 -1.64
CA PHE A 185 14.42 12.64 -2.46
C PHE A 185 14.55 11.29 -1.74
N GLN A 186 14.77 11.28 -0.42
CA GLN A 186 14.75 10.06 0.40
C GLN A 186 13.37 9.40 0.39
N GLN A 187 12.30 10.18 0.55
CA GLN A 187 10.93 9.69 0.47
C GLN A 187 10.64 9.08 -0.91
N ILE A 188 10.99 9.76 -2.00
CA ILE A 188 10.82 9.25 -3.37
C ILE A 188 11.58 7.92 -3.54
N LYS A 189 12.85 7.86 -3.13
CA LYS A 189 13.61 6.60 -3.23
C LYS A 189 12.96 5.48 -2.42
N ALA A 190 12.56 5.76 -1.19
CA ALA A 190 11.94 4.76 -0.31
C ALA A 190 10.59 4.25 -0.86
N LEU A 191 9.77 5.15 -1.39
CA LEU A 191 8.55 4.80 -2.12
C LEU A 191 8.84 3.80 -3.25
N ASN A 192 9.83 4.10 -4.09
CA ASN A 192 10.17 3.26 -5.22
C ASN A 192 10.71 1.89 -4.79
N ASP A 193 11.61 1.86 -3.81
CA ASP A 193 12.17 0.61 -3.29
C ASP A 193 11.09 -0.27 -2.65
N PHE A 194 10.15 0.34 -1.92
CA PHE A 194 8.99 -0.38 -1.38
C PHE A 194 8.06 -0.88 -2.49
N ILE A 195 7.66 -0.02 -3.44
CA ILE A 195 6.71 -0.40 -4.48
C ILE A 195 7.25 -1.46 -5.42
N PHE A 196 8.49 -1.35 -5.88
CA PHE A 196 9.02 -2.25 -6.91
C PHE A 196 9.63 -3.53 -6.34
N TYR A 197 10.15 -3.48 -5.11
CA TYR A 197 10.92 -4.59 -4.53
C TYR A 197 10.41 -5.07 -3.17
N ASN A 198 9.33 -4.46 -2.65
CA ASN A 198 8.83 -4.76 -1.31
C ASN A 198 9.92 -4.62 -0.23
N ASP A 199 10.79 -3.62 -0.38
CA ASP A 199 11.91 -3.40 0.54
C ASP A 199 11.38 -2.93 1.91
N MET A 200 11.58 -3.79 2.92
CA MET A 200 11.13 -3.55 4.29
C MET A 200 11.88 -2.42 4.99
N LYS A 201 13.13 -2.15 4.63
CA LYS A 201 13.88 -1.00 5.15
C LYS A 201 13.31 0.29 4.59
N ALA A 202 12.93 0.29 3.32
CA ALA A 202 12.28 1.42 2.67
C ALA A 202 10.90 1.72 3.29
N PHE A 203 10.09 0.68 3.54
CA PHE A 203 8.83 0.82 4.26
C PHE A 203 9.04 1.45 5.65
N LYS A 204 10.00 0.92 6.43
CA LYS A 204 10.35 1.47 7.76
C LYS A 204 10.88 2.89 7.69
N LEU A 205 11.56 3.26 6.62
CA LEU A 205 12.00 4.63 6.41
C LEU A 205 10.80 5.57 6.19
N LEU A 206 9.84 5.18 5.34
CA LEU A 206 8.61 5.95 5.10
C LEU A 206 7.80 6.18 6.38
N GLU A 207 7.69 5.18 7.27
CA GLU A 207 6.98 5.34 8.56
C GLU A 207 7.53 6.49 9.42
N ASN A 208 8.81 6.88 9.24
CA ASN A 208 9.52 7.81 10.12
C ASN A 208 9.92 9.12 9.43
N LEU A 209 9.87 9.20 8.10
CA LEU A 209 10.24 10.39 7.36
C LEU A 209 9.18 11.48 7.55
N GLN A 210 9.58 12.55 8.24
CA GLN A 210 8.75 13.74 8.44
C GLN A 210 8.50 14.48 7.12
N ALA A 211 7.57 15.43 7.13
CA ALA A 211 7.39 16.34 6.01
C ALA A 211 8.60 17.30 5.89
N GLN A 212 8.83 17.80 4.68
CA GLN A 212 9.69 18.95 4.43
C GLN A 212 8.91 19.94 3.56
N GLY A 213 8.86 21.21 3.96
CA GLY A 213 8.10 22.25 3.28
C GLY A 213 7.63 23.30 4.29
N ASP A 214 7.34 24.50 3.79
CA ASP A 214 6.81 25.59 4.61
C ASP A 214 5.26 25.50 4.66
N ASP A 215 4.67 25.71 5.83
CA ASP A 215 3.21 25.79 5.99
C ASP A 215 2.74 27.20 5.62
N ASP A 216 2.70 27.47 4.32
CA ASP A 216 2.39 28.79 3.77
C ASP A 216 1.20 28.80 2.80
N GLY A 217 0.46 27.68 2.75
CA GLY A 217 -0.72 27.52 1.91
C GLY A 217 -0.43 27.19 0.44
N LEU A 218 0.83 27.05 0.05
CA LEU A 218 1.24 26.61 -1.29
C LEU A 218 1.55 25.11 -1.24
N GLY A 219 0.49 24.30 -1.18
CA GLY A 219 0.58 22.85 -1.03
C GLY A 219 0.56 22.39 0.43
N THR A 220 0.25 21.11 0.63
CA THR A 220 0.22 20.48 1.96
C THR A 220 1.55 19.76 2.18
N PRO A 221 2.23 19.94 3.33
CA PRO A 221 3.42 19.18 3.66
C PRO A 221 3.13 17.67 3.56
N TYR A 222 3.77 17.00 2.61
CA TYR A 222 3.52 15.60 2.29
C TYR A 222 4.68 14.72 2.77
N ASN A 223 4.41 13.74 3.61
CA ASN A 223 5.43 12.97 4.30
C ASN A 223 5.33 11.47 4.00
N GLY A 224 6.21 10.67 4.62
CA GLY A 224 6.22 9.24 4.39
C GLY A 224 4.96 8.51 4.91
N VAL A 225 4.29 9.03 5.94
CA VAL A 225 2.98 8.54 6.40
C VAL A 225 1.91 8.85 5.37
N ASP A 226 1.86 10.08 4.83
CA ASP A 226 0.87 10.46 3.82
C ASP A 226 1.00 9.58 2.56
N ILE A 227 2.25 9.25 2.17
CA ILE A 227 2.54 8.28 1.11
C ILE A 227 1.91 6.91 1.41
N LEU A 228 2.10 6.38 2.61
CA LEU A 228 1.57 5.07 2.99
C LEU A 228 0.04 5.11 3.08
N ASP A 229 -0.54 6.19 3.61
CA ASP A 229 -1.98 6.40 3.70
C ASP A 229 -2.61 6.50 2.31
N ASP A 230 -1.96 7.17 1.35
CA ASP A 230 -2.45 7.22 -0.04
C ASP A 230 -2.40 5.85 -0.72
N LEU A 231 -1.33 5.09 -0.52
CA LEU A 231 -1.22 3.73 -1.06
C LEU A 231 -2.36 2.85 -0.54
N PHE A 232 -2.71 2.96 0.73
CA PHE A 232 -3.81 2.19 1.32
C PHE A 232 -5.19 2.75 0.93
N SER A 233 -5.43 4.02 1.19
CA SER A 233 -6.77 4.63 1.17
C SER A 233 -7.21 5.05 -0.22
N THR A 234 -6.31 5.68 -0.97
CA THR A 234 -6.57 6.24 -2.30
C THR A 234 -6.40 5.16 -3.37
N TYR A 235 -5.28 4.43 -3.33
CA TYR A 235 -4.94 3.43 -4.34
C TYR A 235 -5.38 2.00 -4.00
N ARG A 236 -5.92 1.78 -2.80
CA ARG A 236 -6.48 0.49 -2.39
C ARG A 236 -5.48 -0.67 -2.52
N TYR A 237 -4.20 -0.41 -2.21
CA TYR A 237 -3.11 -1.39 -2.32
C TYR A 237 -3.13 -2.41 -1.17
N TYR A 238 -4.24 -3.15 -1.06
CA TYR A 238 -4.49 -4.10 0.03
C TYR A 238 -3.71 -5.42 -0.12
N GLN A 239 -2.96 -5.59 -1.20
CA GLN A 239 -2.13 -6.78 -1.41
C GLN A 239 -0.81 -6.76 -0.65
N SER A 240 -0.51 -5.70 0.10
CA SER A 240 0.61 -5.66 1.03
C SER A 240 0.12 -5.92 2.47
N PRO A 241 0.32 -7.14 3.03
CA PRO A 241 -0.05 -7.41 4.42
C PRO A 241 0.63 -6.46 5.41
N LYS A 242 1.84 -5.98 5.06
CA LYS A 242 2.56 -5.03 5.89
C LYS A 242 1.89 -3.66 5.92
N LEU A 243 1.44 -3.16 4.77
CA LEU A 243 0.71 -1.90 4.67
C LEU A 243 -0.63 -2.00 5.41
N ASN A 244 -1.36 -3.10 5.20
CA ASN A 244 -2.62 -3.35 5.90
C ASN A 244 -2.44 -3.34 7.43
N GLN A 245 -1.42 -4.05 7.93
CA GLN A 245 -1.10 -4.10 9.35
C GLN A 245 -0.71 -2.72 9.90
N TRP A 246 0.06 -1.94 9.15
CA TRP A 246 0.47 -0.61 9.55
C TRP A 246 -0.74 0.34 9.65
N TYR A 247 -1.58 0.34 8.61
CA TYR A 247 -2.78 1.17 8.57
C TYR A 247 -3.78 0.77 9.67
N PHE A 248 -4.03 -0.53 9.84
CA PHE A 248 -4.90 -1.07 10.88
C PHE A 248 -4.51 -0.59 12.29
N LEU A 249 -3.23 -0.65 12.64
CA LEU A 249 -2.77 -0.22 13.96
C LEU A 249 -2.83 1.30 14.16
N ARG A 250 -2.73 2.07 13.07
CA ARG A 250 -2.77 3.53 13.09
C ARG A 250 -4.19 4.07 13.23
N HIS A 251 -5.16 3.39 12.63
CA HIS A 251 -6.57 3.78 12.58
C HIS A 251 -7.46 2.83 13.40
N VAL A 252 -6.93 2.26 14.49
CA VAL A 252 -7.68 1.32 15.33
C VAL A 252 -8.93 1.96 15.94
N ASP A 253 -8.87 3.26 16.22
CA ASP A 253 -9.97 4.06 16.77
C ASP A 253 -10.99 4.53 15.70
N GLU A 254 -10.69 4.31 14.41
CA GLU A 254 -11.55 4.63 13.26
C GLU A 254 -11.90 3.35 12.47
N PRO A 255 -12.52 2.37 13.12
CA PRO A 255 -12.62 1.02 12.58
C PRO A 255 -13.48 0.93 11.32
N PHE A 256 -14.46 1.84 11.18
CA PHE A 256 -15.39 1.84 10.05
C PHE A 256 -14.69 2.02 8.70
N ASP A 257 -13.67 2.89 8.62
CA ASP A 257 -12.94 3.10 7.36
C ASP A 257 -12.26 1.81 6.91
N PHE A 258 -11.65 1.06 7.84
CA PHE A 258 -11.01 -0.21 7.54
C PHE A 258 -12.00 -1.32 7.15
N VAL A 259 -13.05 -1.55 7.95
CA VAL A 259 -13.99 -2.66 7.71
C VAL A 259 -14.84 -2.44 6.45
N ASN A 260 -15.20 -1.18 6.15
CA ASN A 260 -15.91 -0.84 4.92
C ASN A 260 -15.06 -1.13 3.67
N ARG A 261 -13.73 -1.15 3.78
CA ARG A 261 -12.83 -1.47 2.64
C ARG A 261 -12.68 -2.95 2.35
N ILE A 262 -13.16 -3.85 3.22
CA ILE A 262 -13.03 -5.31 3.03
C ILE A 262 -13.78 -5.79 1.79
N PHE A 263 -14.97 -5.24 1.55
CA PHE A 263 -15.83 -5.63 0.43
C PHE A 263 -16.12 -4.44 -0.48
N ASP A 264 -15.98 -4.68 -1.79
CA ASP A 264 -16.15 -3.68 -2.82
C ASP A 264 -16.85 -4.25 -4.06
N LYS A 265 -17.12 -3.41 -5.05
CA LYS A 265 -17.70 -3.80 -6.33
C LYS A 265 -16.73 -3.53 -7.48
N ALA A 266 -16.54 -4.55 -8.31
CA ALA A 266 -15.90 -4.39 -9.60
C ALA A 266 -16.79 -3.58 -10.56
N PRO A 267 -16.24 -3.00 -11.65
CA PRO A 267 -17.03 -2.26 -12.65
C PRO A 267 -18.15 -3.07 -13.29
N ASN A 268 -18.04 -4.40 -13.31
CA ASN A 268 -19.09 -5.30 -13.79
C ASN A 268 -20.12 -5.69 -12.69
N ASN A 269 -20.11 -4.97 -11.56
CA ASN A 269 -20.96 -5.20 -10.39
C ASN A 269 -20.73 -6.58 -9.71
N ASN A 270 -19.63 -7.27 -9.97
CA ASN A 270 -19.25 -8.43 -9.17
C ASN A 270 -18.64 -7.98 -7.84
N ILE A 271 -18.83 -8.77 -6.78
CA ILE A 271 -18.17 -8.51 -5.51
C ILE A 271 -16.65 -8.70 -5.61
N ILE A 272 -15.91 -7.81 -4.97
CA ILE A 272 -14.50 -7.96 -4.65
C ILE A 272 -14.40 -8.15 -3.13
N ALA A 273 -13.74 -9.23 -2.71
CA ALA A 273 -13.42 -9.47 -1.30
C ALA A 273 -11.91 -9.34 -1.10
N HIS A 274 -11.50 -8.35 -0.32
CA HIS A 274 -10.10 -8.10 0.03
C HIS A 274 -9.72 -8.95 1.25
N THR A 275 -9.54 -10.26 1.06
CA THR A 275 -9.34 -11.23 2.14
C THR A 275 -8.12 -10.94 3.02
N LEU A 276 -7.08 -10.28 2.49
CA LEU A 276 -5.92 -9.84 3.27
C LEU A 276 -6.26 -8.79 4.35
N LEU A 277 -7.37 -8.05 4.19
CA LEU A 277 -7.88 -7.16 5.24
C LEU A 277 -8.57 -7.97 6.35
N ILE A 278 -9.31 -9.02 6.00
CA ILE A 278 -9.87 -9.98 6.98
C ILE A 278 -8.73 -10.65 7.76
N GLU A 279 -7.72 -11.17 7.06
CA GLU A 279 -6.53 -11.76 7.69
C GLU A 279 -5.80 -10.78 8.61
N THR A 280 -5.81 -9.48 8.30
CA THR A 280 -5.23 -8.46 9.16
C THR A 280 -6.00 -8.37 10.48
N ILE A 281 -7.33 -8.34 10.45
CA ILE A 281 -8.17 -8.35 11.65
C ILE A 281 -7.94 -9.64 12.46
N GLU A 282 -7.95 -10.80 11.79
CA GLU A 282 -7.71 -12.10 12.41
C GLU A 282 -6.34 -12.21 13.11
N ASN A 283 -5.30 -11.62 12.52
CA ASN A 283 -3.95 -11.62 13.09
C ASN A 283 -3.80 -10.69 14.30
N ASN A 284 -4.60 -9.63 14.39
CA ASN A 284 -4.61 -8.70 15.52
C ASN A 284 -5.59 -9.08 16.63
N THR A 285 -6.47 -10.05 16.36
CA THR A 285 -7.42 -10.56 17.33
C THR A 285 -6.76 -11.59 18.24
N THR A 286 -7.05 -11.53 19.54
CA THR A 286 -6.60 -12.51 20.53
C THR A 286 -7.75 -12.88 21.46
N GLY A 287 -7.59 -14.00 22.19
CA GLY A 287 -8.59 -14.42 23.18
C GLY A 287 -8.97 -13.39 24.25
N LYS A 288 -8.16 -12.34 24.47
CA LYS A 288 -8.46 -11.24 25.42
C LYS A 288 -8.61 -9.86 24.77
N LYS A 289 -8.39 -9.76 23.46
CA LYS A 289 -8.47 -8.52 22.68
C LYS A 289 -9.18 -8.86 21.38
N HIS A 290 -10.49 -8.83 21.42
CA HIS A 290 -11.35 -9.25 20.32
C HIS A 290 -12.46 -8.24 20.01
N ASP A 291 -12.55 -7.16 20.77
CA ASP A 291 -13.50 -6.05 20.59
C ASP A 291 -13.49 -5.54 19.14
N TYR A 292 -12.32 -5.40 18.50
CA TYR A 292 -12.30 -5.01 17.09
C TYR A 292 -12.97 -6.04 16.17
N TYR A 293 -12.80 -7.33 16.45
CA TYR A 293 -13.42 -8.40 15.68
C TYR A 293 -14.95 -8.39 15.87
N ASP A 294 -15.40 -8.37 17.12
CA ASP A 294 -16.82 -8.50 17.45
C ASP A 294 -17.57 -7.18 17.26
N ASP A 295 -17.09 -6.11 17.91
CA ASP A 295 -17.79 -4.83 17.98
C ASP A 295 -17.69 -4.01 16.70
N HIS A 296 -16.70 -4.29 15.85
CA HIS A 296 -16.51 -3.55 14.60
C HIS A 296 -16.69 -4.42 13.37
N PHE A 297 -15.96 -5.52 13.24
CA PHE A 297 -16.06 -6.34 12.03
C PHE A 297 -17.37 -7.13 11.97
N ALA A 298 -17.72 -7.88 13.02
CA ALA A 298 -18.94 -8.69 13.03
C ALA A 298 -20.20 -7.82 13.03
N ASN A 299 -20.24 -6.77 13.84
CA ASN A 299 -21.32 -5.77 13.82
C ASN A 299 -21.51 -5.13 12.43
N TYR A 300 -20.43 -4.69 11.77
CA TYR A 300 -20.52 -4.15 10.41
C TYR A 300 -21.16 -5.13 9.44
N ILE A 301 -20.79 -6.42 9.50
CA ILE A 301 -21.38 -7.45 8.66
C ILE A 301 -22.87 -7.63 8.98
N TYR A 302 -23.23 -7.70 10.25
CA TYR A 302 -24.62 -7.85 10.68
C TYR A 302 -25.51 -6.70 10.19
N ASP A 303 -25.09 -5.46 10.39
CA ASP A 303 -25.81 -4.27 9.94
C ASP A 303 -25.88 -4.17 8.40
N LEU A 304 -24.79 -4.52 7.71
CA LEU A 304 -24.76 -4.60 6.25
C LEU A 304 -25.77 -5.62 5.71
N MET A 305 -25.97 -6.76 6.39
CA MET A 305 -26.99 -7.72 5.99
C MET A 305 -28.41 -7.13 6.10
N ARG A 306 -28.65 -6.28 7.10
CA ARG A 306 -29.95 -5.71 7.44
C ARG A 306 -30.27 -4.37 6.77
N ASP A 307 -29.31 -3.79 6.05
CA ASP A 307 -29.41 -2.41 5.54
C ASP A 307 -29.60 -1.38 6.68
N GLU A 308 -28.98 -1.62 7.83
CA GLU A 308 -29.05 -0.73 8.99
C GLU A 308 -27.86 0.22 9.04
N ASN A 309 -28.05 1.36 9.72
CA ASN A 309 -27.01 2.36 10.00
C ASN A 309 -26.23 2.83 8.75
N ASP A 310 -26.88 2.83 7.58
CA ASP A 310 -26.26 3.13 6.28
C ASP A 310 -25.03 2.25 5.94
N MET A 311 -24.92 1.07 6.56
CA MET A 311 -23.77 0.16 6.41
C MET A 311 -23.71 -0.49 5.03
N ASN A 312 -24.83 -0.54 4.29
CA ASN A 312 -24.86 -0.93 2.89
C ASN A 312 -24.64 0.25 1.91
N SER A 313 -23.65 1.10 2.21
CA SER A 313 -23.29 2.27 1.39
C SER A 313 -22.96 1.95 -0.08
N LYS A 314 -22.51 0.71 -0.37
CA LYS A 314 -22.20 0.23 -1.73
C LYS A 314 -23.39 -0.42 -2.44
N HIS A 315 -24.58 -0.44 -1.82
CA HIS A 315 -25.80 -1.03 -2.35
C HIS A 315 -25.63 -2.49 -2.80
N PHE A 316 -25.01 -3.33 -1.98
CA PHE A 316 -24.88 -4.77 -2.21
C PHE A 316 -26.27 -5.41 -2.34
N THR A 317 -26.44 -6.18 -3.41
CA THR A 317 -27.63 -7.01 -3.68
C THR A 317 -27.70 -8.20 -2.71
N LEU A 318 -28.85 -8.86 -2.64
CA LEU A 318 -29.03 -10.09 -1.83
C LEU A 318 -27.97 -11.16 -2.14
N GLN A 319 -27.64 -11.38 -3.42
CA GLN A 319 -26.59 -12.32 -3.82
C GLN A 319 -25.22 -11.90 -3.28
N GLN A 320 -24.87 -10.62 -3.38
CA GLN A 320 -23.57 -10.12 -2.91
C GLN A 320 -23.49 -10.19 -1.38
N LYS A 321 -24.55 -9.82 -0.67
CA LYS A 321 -24.67 -10.00 0.79
C LYS A 321 -24.49 -11.47 1.20
N ALA A 322 -25.10 -12.39 0.46
CA ALA A 322 -24.93 -13.82 0.70
C ALA A 322 -23.48 -14.31 0.50
N GLN A 323 -22.74 -13.72 -0.44
CA GLN A 323 -21.30 -13.99 -0.61
C GLN A 323 -20.47 -13.39 0.53
N ILE A 324 -20.74 -12.15 0.94
CA ILE A 324 -20.09 -11.46 2.08
C ILE A 324 -20.28 -12.30 3.35
N PHE A 325 -21.50 -12.75 3.61
CA PHE A 325 -21.84 -13.63 4.72
C PHE A 325 -20.97 -14.89 4.74
N CYS A 326 -20.74 -15.54 3.59
CA CYS A 326 -19.85 -16.70 3.53
C CYS A 326 -18.39 -16.35 3.88
N TYR A 327 -17.86 -15.22 3.40
CA TYR A 327 -16.50 -14.79 3.78
C TYR A 327 -16.38 -14.57 5.29
N PHE A 328 -17.37 -13.92 5.90
CA PHE A 328 -17.41 -13.72 7.35
C PHE A 328 -17.50 -15.05 8.11
N ALA A 329 -18.40 -15.96 7.72
CA ALA A 329 -18.58 -17.25 8.38
C ALA A 329 -17.31 -18.10 8.42
N ASN A 330 -16.48 -18.05 7.35
CA ASN A 330 -15.18 -18.71 7.36
C ASN A 330 -14.18 -18.08 8.33
N SER A 331 -14.15 -16.75 8.36
CA SER A 331 -13.29 -16.02 9.30
C SER A 331 -13.68 -16.36 10.73
N GLU A 332 -14.97 -16.27 11.05
CA GLU A 332 -15.46 -16.51 12.41
C GLU A 332 -15.17 -17.95 12.83
N HIS A 333 -15.37 -18.92 11.94
CA HIS A 333 -15.05 -20.33 12.20
C HIS A 333 -13.61 -20.54 12.61
N LYS A 334 -12.68 -19.97 11.83
CA LYS A 334 -11.25 -20.01 12.12
C LYS A 334 -10.94 -19.38 13.47
N MET A 335 -11.56 -18.25 13.79
CA MET A 335 -11.29 -17.51 15.03
C MET A 335 -11.86 -18.22 16.27
N ARG A 336 -13.07 -18.75 16.17
CA ARG A 336 -13.71 -19.54 17.24
C ARG A 336 -12.97 -20.85 17.49
N GLU A 337 -12.49 -21.54 16.45
CA GLU A 337 -11.64 -22.71 16.61
C GLU A 337 -10.33 -22.36 17.34
N LYS A 338 -9.67 -21.29 16.92
CA LYS A 338 -8.41 -20.81 17.51
C LYS A 338 -8.56 -20.39 18.98
N TYR A 339 -9.72 -19.85 19.36
CA TYR A 339 -9.98 -19.29 20.69
C TYR A 339 -11.05 -20.04 21.50
N ARG A 340 -11.33 -21.31 21.17
CA ARG A 340 -12.36 -22.13 21.82
C ARG A 340 -12.34 -22.11 23.36
N GLN A 341 -11.15 -22.13 23.96
CA GLN A 341 -11.00 -22.07 25.42
C GLN A 341 -11.53 -20.76 26.05
N TYR A 342 -11.51 -19.66 25.30
CA TYR A 342 -12.00 -18.36 25.74
C TYR A 342 -13.52 -18.27 25.64
N ILE A 343 -14.11 -18.96 24.67
CA ILE A 343 -15.57 -19.15 24.57
C ILE A 343 -16.07 -19.96 25.78
N THR A 344 -15.45 -21.11 26.07
CA THR A 344 -15.85 -21.94 27.23
C THR A 344 -15.63 -21.29 28.60
N SER A 345 -14.87 -20.19 28.65
CA SER A 345 -14.63 -19.42 29.88
C SER A 345 -15.44 -18.12 29.93
N ASN A 346 -16.41 -17.94 29.03
CA ASN A 346 -17.28 -16.77 28.90
C ASN A 346 -16.50 -15.45 28.73
N LEU A 347 -15.30 -15.51 28.16
CA LEU A 347 -14.54 -14.33 27.77
C LEU A 347 -14.88 -13.90 26.34
N TRP A 348 -15.40 -14.80 25.52
CA TRP A 348 -15.95 -14.54 24.19
C TRP A 348 -17.43 -14.91 24.18
N ASP A 349 -18.21 -14.28 23.31
CA ASP A 349 -19.63 -14.60 23.17
C ASP A 349 -19.82 -16.08 22.76
N PRO A 350 -20.55 -16.88 23.55
CA PRO A 350 -20.86 -18.26 23.20
C PRO A 350 -21.73 -18.37 21.94
N MET A 351 -22.55 -17.38 21.62
CA MET A 351 -23.34 -17.36 20.38
C MET A 351 -22.49 -16.83 19.22
N PRO A 352 -22.26 -17.61 18.14
CA PRO A 352 -21.60 -17.08 16.96
C PRO A 352 -22.46 -16.01 16.26
N TRP A 353 -21.83 -14.92 15.81
CA TRP A 353 -22.45 -13.89 14.97
C TRP A 353 -23.01 -14.48 13.68
N THR A 354 -22.33 -15.47 13.11
CA THR A 354 -22.82 -16.24 11.96
C THR A 354 -24.16 -16.89 12.27
N CYS A 355 -24.34 -17.46 13.46
CA CYS A 355 -25.63 -18.04 13.88
C CYS A 355 -26.70 -16.94 14.02
N LEU A 356 -26.35 -15.81 14.63
CA LEU A 356 -27.25 -14.66 14.75
C LEU A 356 -27.72 -14.14 13.37
N ILE A 357 -26.81 -14.03 12.40
CA ILE A 357 -27.14 -13.66 11.01
C ILE A 357 -28.05 -14.71 10.37
N MET A 358 -27.81 -16.01 10.57
CA MET A 358 -28.70 -17.06 10.06
C MET A 358 -30.12 -16.93 10.60
N LEU A 359 -30.26 -16.58 11.87
CA LEU A 359 -31.54 -16.41 12.56
C LEU A 359 -32.30 -15.16 12.14
N ARG A 360 -31.59 -14.02 12.06
CA ARG A 360 -32.17 -12.68 11.88
C ARG A 360 -32.20 -12.23 10.42
N CYS A 361 -31.29 -12.71 9.57
CA CYS A 361 -31.17 -12.37 8.16
C CYS A 361 -31.49 -13.60 7.27
N LYS A 362 -32.66 -14.22 7.50
CA LYS A 362 -33.04 -15.52 6.89
C LYS A 362 -32.91 -15.54 5.37
N GLU A 363 -33.28 -14.46 4.70
CA GLU A 363 -33.21 -14.37 3.23
C GLU A 363 -31.77 -14.50 2.72
N VAL A 364 -30.82 -13.81 3.35
CA VAL A 364 -29.39 -13.89 3.02
C VAL A 364 -28.87 -15.32 3.20
N TYR A 365 -29.15 -15.92 4.36
CA TYR A 365 -28.72 -17.29 4.66
C TYR A 365 -29.34 -18.32 3.70
N GLN A 366 -30.63 -18.24 3.43
CA GLN A 366 -31.32 -19.14 2.49
C GLN A 366 -30.79 -18.99 1.06
N TYR A 367 -30.48 -17.77 0.65
CA TYR A 367 -29.87 -17.52 -0.65
C TYR A 367 -28.47 -18.15 -0.73
N ALA A 368 -27.62 -17.94 0.27
CA ALA A 368 -26.30 -18.55 0.37
C ALA A 368 -26.39 -20.09 0.31
N ARG A 369 -27.28 -20.68 1.10
CA ARG A 369 -27.49 -22.14 1.16
C ARG A 369 -27.94 -22.72 -0.18
N THR A 370 -28.89 -22.09 -0.86
CA THR A 370 -29.37 -22.52 -2.19
C THR A 370 -28.23 -22.53 -3.22
N HIS A 371 -27.28 -21.61 -3.09
CA HIS A 371 -26.10 -21.50 -3.95
C HIS A 371 -24.89 -22.27 -3.41
N LYS A 372 -25.11 -23.22 -2.48
CA LYS A 372 -24.05 -24.05 -1.87
C LYS A 372 -22.91 -23.21 -1.30
N TYR A 373 -23.28 -22.09 -0.67
CA TYR A 373 -22.37 -21.11 -0.06
C TYR A 373 -21.30 -20.59 -1.04
N PHE A 374 -21.61 -20.62 -2.35
CA PHE A 374 -20.75 -20.19 -3.45
C PHE A 374 -19.38 -20.89 -3.52
N GLY A 375 -19.21 -22.01 -2.81
CA GLY A 375 -17.90 -22.63 -2.61
C GLY A 375 -16.93 -21.79 -1.77
N ILE A 376 -17.39 -20.66 -1.20
CA ILE A 376 -16.60 -19.82 -0.29
C ILE A 376 -16.53 -20.54 1.06
N SER A 377 -17.67 -20.88 1.64
CA SER A 377 -17.76 -21.66 2.89
C SER A 377 -18.18 -23.10 2.64
N SER A 378 -17.77 -23.99 3.53
CA SER A 378 -18.27 -25.38 3.49
C SER A 378 -19.62 -25.48 4.21
N PRO A 379 -20.54 -26.37 3.75
CA PRO A 379 -21.77 -26.66 4.50
C PRO A 379 -21.51 -27.15 5.92
N LYS A 380 -20.37 -27.81 6.15
CA LYS A 380 -19.94 -28.28 7.46
C LYS A 380 -19.70 -27.12 8.44
N ILE A 381 -19.00 -26.07 8.00
CA ILE A 381 -18.77 -24.86 8.82
C ILE A 381 -20.11 -24.25 9.26
N MET A 382 -21.06 -24.15 8.32
CA MET A 382 -22.37 -23.57 8.60
C MET A 382 -23.17 -24.40 9.61
N GLU A 383 -23.08 -25.73 9.54
CA GLU A 383 -23.73 -26.62 10.50
C GLU A 383 -23.06 -26.57 11.88
N GLU A 384 -21.74 -26.51 11.95
CA GLU A 384 -21.00 -26.36 13.22
C GLU A 384 -21.37 -25.05 13.93
N MET A 385 -21.38 -23.93 13.20
CA MET A 385 -21.81 -22.63 13.74
C MET A 385 -23.24 -22.64 14.26
N LYS A 386 -24.12 -23.34 13.52
CA LYS A 386 -25.51 -23.50 13.91
C LYS A 386 -25.61 -24.30 15.22
N GLN A 387 -24.93 -25.44 15.29
CA GLN A 387 -24.92 -26.30 16.48
C GLN A 387 -24.34 -25.58 17.69
N GLU A 388 -23.25 -24.84 17.52
CA GLU A 388 -22.64 -24.05 18.59
C GLU A 388 -23.64 -23.03 19.16
N GLY A 389 -24.30 -22.23 18.29
CA GLY A 389 -25.26 -21.23 18.74
C GLY A 389 -26.57 -21.77 19.33
N PHE A 390 -27.00 -22.99 18.96
CA PHE A 390 -28.19 -23.63 19.56
C PHE A 390 -27.86 -24.60 20.70
N SER A 391 -26.58 -24.89 20.94
CA SER A 391 -26.19 -25.81 22.02
C SER A 391 -26.41 -25.23 23.42
N GLU A 392 -26.71 -23.93 23.53
CA GLU A 392 -27.10 -23.25 24.78
C GLU A 392 -28.62 -23.00 24.93
N GLU A 393 -29.47 -23.43 23.99
CA GLU A 393 -30.94 -23.46 24.19
C GLU A 393 -31.41 -24.63 25.10
N SER A 394 -30.53 -25.16 25.95
CA SER A 394 -30.92 -25.92 27.14
C SER A 394 -30.35 -25.25 28.40
N ASP A 395 -31.24 -24.54 29.11
CA ASP A 395 -31.15 -24.10 30.52
C ASP A 395 -30.70 -22.66 30.84
N GLY A 396 -31.09 -21.66 30.05
CA GLY A 396 -31.08 -20.23 30.46
C GLY A 396 -32.49 -19.61 30.38
N PRO A 397 -32.95 -18.82 31.37
CA PRO A 397 -34.28 -18.22 31.32
C PRO A 397 -34.33 -17.11 30.26
N ASP A 398 -35.48 -17.01 29.58
CA ASP A 398 -35.81 -15.94 28.63
C ASP A 398 -35.47 -14.56 29.22
N PRO A 399 -34.77 -13.68 28.49
CA PRO A 399 -34.60 -12.29 28.90
C PRO A 399 -35.92 -11.52 28.71
N GLU A 400 -36.42 -10.92 29.80
CA GLU A 400 -37.53 -9.95 29.84
C GLU A 400 -37.23 -8.64 29.10
#